data_AF-L9VN05-F1
#
_entry.id   AF-L9VN05-F1
#
_cell.length_a   1.000
_cell.length_b   1.000
_cell.length_c   1.000
_cell.angle_alpha   90.00
_cell.angle_beta   90.00
_cell.angle_gamma   90.00
#
_symmetry.space_group_name_H-M   'P 1'
#
loop_
_entity.id
_entity.type
_entity.pdbx_description
1 polymer ?
#
loop_
_entity_poly.entity_id
_entity_poly.type
_entity_poly.pdbx_seq_one_letter_code
_entity_poly.pdbx_strand_id
1 'polypeptide(L)' 'MSLAESLEYECLSCDHRETVTDAIVSTCRRCGGEMRNVDRVR' A
#
# COMPACT_ATOMS: atom_id res chain seq x y z
N MET A 1 -2.37 22.95 1.81
CA MET A 1 -2.92 21.84 1.01
C MET A 1 -2.18 20.60 1.46
N SER A 2 -2.75 19.81 2.38
CA SER A 2 -2.15 18.53 2.76
C SER A 2 -2.40 17.56 1.61
N LEU A 3 -1.38 17.33 0.78
CA LEU A 3 -1.39 16.19 -0.12
C LEU A 3 -1.62 14.97 0.78
N ALA A 4 -2.79 14.36 0.69
CA ALA A 4 -2.91 12.96 1.03
C ALA A 4 -2.00 12.27 0.00
N GLU A 5 -0.73 12.10 0.36
CA GLU A 5 0.21 11.33 -0.43
C GLU A 5 -0.47 9.98 -0.63
N SER A 6 -0.87 9.74 -1.87
CA SER A 6 -1.56 8.50 -2.22
C SER A 6 -0.50 7.42 -2.16
N LEU A 7 -0.38 6.80 -0.99
CA LEU A 7 0.58 5.76 -0.74
C LEU A 7 0.12 4.53 -1.53
N GLU A 8 0.87 4.19 -2.58
CA GLU A 8 0.70 2.90 -3.25
C GLU A 8 1.30 1.83 -2.33
N TYR A 9 0.58 0.74 -2.14
CA TYR A 9 1.06 -0.43 -1.42
C TYR A 9 1.04 -1.65 -2.33
N GLU A 10 2.05 -2.51 -2.20
CA GLU A 10 2.18 -3.77 -2.93
C GLU A 10 2.27 -4.92 -1.94
N CYS A 11 1.48 -5.97 -2.19
CA CYS A 11 1.55 -7.19 -1.41
C CYS A 11 2.76 -8.02 -1.82
N LEU A 12 3.63 -8.34 -0.87
CA LEU A 12 4.83 -9.15 -1.10
C LEU A 12 4.53 -10.63 -1.41
N SER A 13 3.29 -11.07 -1.19
CA SER A 13 2.90 -12.48 -1.38
C SER A 13 2.18 -12.75 -2.70
N CYS A 14 1.48 -11.77 -3.27
CA CYS A 14 0.67 -11.97 -4.47
C CYS A 14 0.78 -10.84 -5.51
N ASP A 15 1.74 -9.92 -5.31
CA ASP A 15 1.98 -8.74 -6.16
C ASP A 15 0.75 -7.86 -6.37
N HIS A 16 -0.25 -7.97 -5.49
CA HIS A 16 -1.45 -7.14 -5.57
C HIS A 16 -1.15 -5.73 -5.09
N ARG A 17 -1.46 -4.73 -5.93
CA ARG A 17 -1.29 -3.32 -5.62
C ARG A 17 -2.60 -2.68 -5.22
N GLU A 18 -2.60 -1.96 -4.11
CA GLU A 18 -3.73 -1.17 -3.64
C GLU A 18 -3.26 0.25 -3.32
N THR A 19 -4.05 1.25 -3.68
CA THR A 19 -3.84 2.63 -3.25
C THR A 19 -4.58 2.82 -1.95
N VAL A 20 -3.84 3.10 -0.87
CA VAL A 20 -4.43 3.23 0.46
C VAL A 20 -4.25 4.66 0.92
N THR A 21 -5.36 5.36 1.18
CA THR A 21 -5.37 6.75 1.63
C THR A 21 -5.03 6.91 3.11
N ASP A 22 -5.02 5.82 3.86
CA ASP A 22 -4.80 5.79 5.30
C ASP A 22 -3.78 4.69 5.62
N ALA A 23 -2.73 5.02 6.38
CA ALA A 23 -1.55 4.17 6.60
C ALA A 23 -1.80 2.92 7.47
N ILE A 24 -3.06 2.57 7.71
CA ILE A 24 -3.48 1.55 8.68
C ILE A 24 -3.61 0.16 8.04
N VAL A 25 -3.65 0.03 6.71
CA VAL A 25 -3.80 -1.28 6.05
C VAL A 25 -2.44 -1.90 5.76
N SER A 26 -1.88 -2.60 6.75
CA SER A 26 -0.66 -3.40 6.61
C SER A 26 -0.88 -4.75 5.92
N THR A 27 -2.13 -5.10 5.58
CA THR A 27 -2.53 -6.46 5.20
C THR A 27 -3.36 -6.49 3.91
N CYS A 28 -2.93 -7.30 2.95
CA CYS A 28 -3.56 -7.41 1.64
C CYS A 28 -4.98 -7.98 1.73
N ARG A 29 -5.97 -7.30 1.14
CA ARG A 29 -7.36 -7.77 1.15
C ARG A 29 -7.58 -9.04 0.33
N ARG A 30 -6.67 -9.34 -0.60
CA ARG A 30 -6.78 -10.48 -1.51
C ARG A 30 -6.26 -11.79 -0.90
N CYS A 31 -5.16 -11.73 -0.16
CA CYS A 31 -4.48 -12.94 0.33
C CYS A 31 -4.14 -12.91 1.81
N GLY A 32 -4.36 -11.78 2.51
CA GLY A 32 -3.95 -11.60 3.90
C GLY A 32 -2.44 -11.41 4.10
N GLY A 33 -1.66 -11.32 3.02
CA GLY A 33 -0.22 -11.13 3.06
C GLY A 33 0.20 -9.71 3.47
N GLU A 34 1.47 -9.57 3.84
CA GLU A 34 2.04 -8.28 4.21
C GLU A 34 2.07 -7.32 3.00
N MET A 35 1.67 -6.08 3.26
CA MET A 35 1.73 -4.99 2.28
C MET A 35 2.88 -4.06 2.60
N ARG A 36 3.65 -3.72 1.57
CA ARG A 36 4.75 -2.76 1.66
C ARG A 36 4.39 -1.52 0.88
N ASN A 37 4.64 -0.36 1.48
CA ASN A 37 4.52 0.91 0.79
C ASN A 37 5.55 0.95 -0.36
N VAL A 38 5.09 1.22 -1.58
CA VAL A 38 5.92 1.30 -2.78
C VAL A 38 6.39 2.73 -3.06
N ASP A 39 6.36 3.60 -2.05
CA ASP A 39 6.71 5.03 -2.08
C ASP A 39 7.89 5.18 -3.02
N ARG A 40 7.59 5.73 -4.19
CA ARG A 40 8.63 6.04 -5.16
C ARG A 40 9.39 7.19 -4.54
N VAL A 41 10.43 6.85 -3.78
CA VAL A 41 11.46 7.76 -3.33
C VAL A 41 11.89 8.55 -4.58
N ARG A 42 11.49 9.82 -4.64
CA ARG A 42 11.74 10.70 -5.77
C ARG A 42 12.98 11.54 -5.49
#